data_AF-A0AA88M2P8-F1
#
_entry.id   AF-A0AA88M2P8-F1
#
_cell.length_a   1.000
_cell.length_b   1.000
_cell.length_c   1.000
_cell.angle_alpha   90.00
_cell.angle_beta   90.00
_cell.angle_gamma   90.00
#
_symmetry.space_group_name_H-M   'P 1'
#
loop_
_entity.id
_entity.type
_entity.pdbx_description
1 polymer ?
#
loop_
_entity_poly.entity_id
_entity_poly.type
_entity_poly.pdbx_seq_one_letter_code
_entity_poly.pdbx_strand_id
1 'polypeptide(L)'
;MRERAELLKRLDDSSQEVRVEALKSLSAWLSSLDTQTYRPNLEFFFQHLLLYLDDPDHQFQLMVLDVLKASSVAEHVLLQQKVEEVREKQRNSAYCDQLLQYIHSI
;
A
#
# COMPACT_ATOMS: atom_id res chain seq x y z
N MET A 1 2.38 -5.26 17.82
CA MET A 1 1.28 -5.46 16.85
C MET A 1 0.21 -4.38 16.98
N ARG A 2 -0.22 -3.99 18.20
CA ARG A 2 -1.23 -2.93 18.43
C ARG A 2 -0.92 -1.57 17.79
N GLU A 3 0.27 -1.00 18.01
CA GLU A 3 0.61 0.35 17.52
C GLU A 3 0.64 0.45 15.98
N ARG A 4 0.93 -0.66 15.29
CA ARG A 4 1.00 -0.70 13.83
C ARG A 4 -0.39 -0.61 13.16
N ALA A 5 -1.41 -1.14 13.82
CA ALA A 5 -2.80 -1.00 13.38
C ALA A 5 -3.32 0.43 13.57
N GLU A 6 -2.81 1.17 14.56
CA GLU A 6 -3.23 2.55 14.79
C GLU A 6 -2.79 3.49 13.66
N LEU A 7 -1.60 3.29 13.08
CA LEU A 7 -1.15 4.07 11.91
C LEU A 7 -2.03 3.83 10.68
N LEU A 8 -2.46 2.59 10.44
CA LEU A 8 -3.39 2.29 9.34
C LEU A 8 -4.72 3.02 9.52
N LYS A 9 -5.28 3.08 10.74
CA LYS A 9 -6.51 3.82 11.00
C LYS A 9 -6.37 5.32 10.72
N ARG A 10 -5.16 5.89 10.80
CA ARG A 10 -4.93 7.32 10.49
C ARG A 10 -5.06 7.61 8.99
N LEU A 11 -5.04 6.60 8.11
CA LEU A 11 -5.28 6.77 6.67
C LEU A 11 -6.75 7.11 6.35
N ASP A 12 -7.67 6.81 7.26
CA ASP A 12 -9.10 7.15 7.19
C ASP A 12 -9.46 8.46 7.92
N ASP A 13 -8.47 9.23 8.38
CA ASP A 13 -8.71 10.49 9.10
C ASP A 13 -9.36 11.55 8.21
N SER A 14 -10.14 12.48 8.77
CA SER A 14 -10.76 13.56 7.99
C SER A 14 -9.77 14.63 7.52
N SER A 15 -8.62 14.78 8.18
CA SER A 15 -7.54 15.69 7.77
C SER A 15 -6.62 15.01 6.76
N GLN A 16 -6.48 15.65 5.60
CA GLN A 16 -5.55 15.19 4.56
C GLN A 16 -4.11 15.17 5.06
N GLU A 17 -3.70 16.14 5.87
CA GLU A 17 -2.36 16.24 6.44
C GLU A 17 -2.05 15.03 7.33
N VAL A 18 -3.01 14.62 8.17
CA VAL A 18 -2.88 13.42 9.00
C VAL A 18 -2.68 12.19 8.13
N ARG A 19 -3.55 12.02 7.12
CA ARG A 19 -3.49 10.85 6.22
C ARG A 19 -2.14 10.75 5.53
N VAL A 20 -1.64 11.90 5.05
CA VAL A 20 -0.33 12.02 4.39
C VAL A 20 0.81 11.65 5.34
N GLU A 21 0.84 12.20 6.56
CA GLU A 21 1.90 11.89 7.53
C GLU A 21 1.84 10.45 8.03
N ALA A 22 0.63 9.87 8.13
CA ALA A 22 0.45 8.46 8.44
C ALA A 22 1.01 7.56 7.33
N LEU A 23 0.73 7.87 6.06
CA LEU A 23 1.25 7.13 4.92
C LEU A 23 2.77 7.21 4.83
N LYS A 24 3.36 8.39 5.05
CA LYS A 24 4.82 8.58 5.10
C LYS A 24 5.45 7.74 6.23
N SER A 25 4.84 7.75 7.40
CA SER A 25 5.30 6.96 8.56
C SER A 25 5.25 5.46 8.27
N LEU A 26 4.16 4.99 7.65
CA LEU A 26 4.03 3.59 7.22
C LEU A 26 5.07 3.23 6.17
N SER A 27 5.33 4.09 5.20
CA SER A 27 6.35 3.88 4.17
C SER A 27 7.74 3.74 4.79
N ALA A 28 8.13 4.67 5.68
CA ALA A 28 9.42 4.61 6.38
C ALA A 28 9.56 3.32 7.21
N TRP A 29 8.48 2.90 7.86
CA TRP A 29 8.45 1.64 8.58
C TRP A 29 8.62 0.44 7.64
N LEU A 30 7.85 0.35 6.55
CA LEU A 30 7.94 -0.73 5.56
C LEU A 30 9.36 -0.87 5.00
N SER A 31 10.01 0.25 4.64
CA SER A 31 11.39 0.26 4.12
C SER A 31 12.44 -0.19 5.15
N SER A 32 12.11 -0.19 6.44
CA SER A 32 13.02 -0.61 7.52
C SER A 32 12.91 -2.09 7.90
N LEU A 33 11.93 -2.81 7.35
CA LEU A 33 11.62 -4.18 7.76
C LEU A 33 12.54 -5.22 7.11
N ASP A 34 12.95 -6.20 7.91
CA ASP A 34 13.37 -7.50 7.39
C ASP A 34 12.13 -8.31 6.98
N THR A 35 11.90 -8.40 5.67
CA THR A 35 10.62 -8.87 5.13
C THR A 35 10.35 -10.35 5.37
N GLN A 36 11.40 -11.17 5.55
CA GLN A 36 11.26 -12.60 5.84
C GLN A 36 10.64 -12.85 7.22
N THR A 37 11.00 -12.03 8.21
CA THR A 37 10.51 -12.15 9.59
C THR A 37 9.06 -11.66 9.74
N TYR A 38 8.59 -10.77 8.86
CA TYR A 38 7.32 -10.06 9.04
C TYR A 38 6.27 -10.31 7.95
N ARG A 39 6.44 -11.33 7.10
CA ARG A 39 5.55 -11.61 5.96
C ARG A 39 4.04 -11.56 6.25
N PRO A 40 3.49 -12.17 7.34
CA PRO A 40 2.05 -12.05 7.63
C PRO A 40 1.59 -10.62 7.94
N ASN A 41 2.46 -9.79 8.52
CA ASN A 41 2.13 -8.38 8.71
C ASN A 41 2.08 -7.67 7.36
N LEU A 42 3.06 -7.92 6.47
CA LEU A 42 3.13 -7.29 5.16
C LEU A 42 1.90 -7.59 4.29
N GLU A 43 1.39 -8.82 4.33
CA GLU A 43 0.15 -9.16 3.62
C GLU A 43 -1.02 -8.27 4.06
N PHE A 44 -1.20 -8.10 5.37
CA PHE A 44 -2.25 -7.23 5.93
C PHE A 44 -2.10 -5.77 5.51
N PHE A 45 -0.86 -5.25 5.48
CA PHE A 45 -0.57 -3.89 5.03
C PHE A 45 -0.87 -3.70 3.55
N PHE A 46 -0.44 -4.63 2.69
CA PHE A 46 -0.71 -4.54 1.26
C PHE A 46 -2.20 -4.57 0.98
N GLN A 47 -2.95 -5.49 1.60
CA GLN A 47 -4.40 -5.54 1.44
C GLN A 47 -5.08 -4.22 1.83
N HIS A 48 -4.65 -3.57 2.92
CA HIS A 48 -5.21 -2.28 3.33
C HIS A 48 -4.79 -1.14 2.40
N LEU A 49 -3.50 -1.02 2.08
CA LEU A 49 -2.99 0.06 1.22
C LEU A 49 -3.62 0.02 -0.17
N LEU A 50 -3.86 -1.18 -0.71
CA LEU A 50 -4.49 -1.32 -2.02
C LEU A 50 -5.92 -0.77 -2.07
N LEU A 51 -6.63 -0.67 -0.94
CA LEU A 51 -7.96 -0.03 -0.90
C LEU A 51 -7.88 1.46 -1.25
N TYR A 52 -6.79 2.12 -0.88
CA TYR A 52 -6.59 3.56 -1.12
C TYR A 52 -6.12 3.87 -2.55
N LEU A 53 -5.93 2.88 -3.42
CA LEU A 53 -5.82 3.13 -4.85
C LEU A 53 -7.16 3.57 -5.47
N ASP A 54 -8.27 3.37 -4.76
CA ASP A 54 -9.62 3.85 -5.12
C ASP A 54 -10.06 5.07 -4.28
N ASP A 55 -9.11 5.73 -3.60
CA ASP A 55 -9.40 6.89 -2.77
C ASP A 55 -10.05 8.04 -3.57
N PRO A 56 -11.01 8.81 -3.00
CA PRO A 56 -11.57 9.96 -3.68
C PRO A 56 -10.53 11.07 -3.97
N ASP A 57 -9.42 11.12 -3.24
CA ASP A 57 -8.34 12.07 -3.48
C ASP A 57 -7.27 11.47 -4.42
N HIS A 58 -7.20 12.01 -5.63
CA HIS A 58 -6.24 11.58 -6.64
C HIS A 58 -4.77 11.75 -6.23
N GLN A 59 -4.43 12.81 -5.49
CA GLN A 59 -3.05 12.97 -5.01
C GLN A 59 -2.72 11.88 -3.99
N PHE A 60 -3.67 11.54 -3.11
CA PHE A 60 -3.48 10.46 -2.16
C PHE A 60 -3.34 9.10 -2.84
N GLN A 61 -4.14 8.81 -3.89
CA GLN A 61 -4.00 7.60 -4.72
C GLN A 61 -2.57 7.46 -5.27
N LEU A 62 -2.01 8.55 -5.82
CA LEU A 62 -0.65 8.55 -6.36
C LEU A 62 0.40 8.30 -5.28
N MET A 63 0.26 8.92 -4.10
CA MET A 63 1.18 8.69 -2.99
C MET A 63 1.15 7.22 -2.52
N VAL A 64 -0.03 6.62 -2.43
CA VAL A 64 -0.19 5.21 -2.06
C VAL A 64 0.45 4.31 -3.11
N LEU A 65 0.25 4.60 -4.39
CA LEU A 65 0.87 3.87 -5.49
C LEU A 65 2.40 3.90 -5.38
N ASP A 66 2.99 5.05 -5.09
CA ASP A 66 4.44 5.18 -4.95
C ASP A 66 4.99 4.37 -3.76
N VAL A 67 4.26 4.35 -2.63
CA VAL A 67 4.62 3.49 -1.48
C VAL A 67 4.56 2.00 -1.83
N LEU A 68 3.54 1.58 -2.60
CA LEU A 68 3.41 0.18 -3.04
C LEU A 68 4.51 -0.21 -4.02
N LYS A 69 4.87 0.66 -4.98
CA LYS A 69 6.01 0.46 -5.89
C LYS A 69 7.33 0.34 -5.12
N ALA A 70 7.58 1.23 -4.15
CA ALA A 70 8.79 1.14 -3.32
C ALA A 70 8.85 -0.17 -2.53
N SER A 71 7.69 -0.65 -2.04
CA SER A 71 7.60 -1.91 -1.28
C SER A 71 7.76 -3.15 -2.15
N SER A 72 7.47 -3.07 -3.46
CA SER A 72 7.55 -4.22 -4.37
C SER A 72 8.99 -4.69 -4.57
N VAL A 73 9.99 -3.82 -4.41
CA VAL A 73 11.41 -4.19 -4.53
C VAL A 73 11.78 -5.32 -3.56
N ALA A 74 11.20 -5.34 -2.36
CA ALA A 74 11.48 -6.34 -1.35
C ALA A 74 10.53 -7.55 -1.42
N GLU A 75 9.24 -7.36 -1.72
CA GLU A 75 8.21 -8.41 -1.65
C GLU A 75 7.27 -8.42 -2.88
N HIS A 76 7.85 -8.40 -4.08
CA HIS A 76 7.08 -8.36 -5.34
C HIS A 76 6.09 -9.52 -5.50
N VAL A 77 6.46 -10.75 -5.15
CA VAL A 77 5.59 -11.93 -5.32
C VAL A 77 4.32 -11.79 -4.48
N LEU A 78 4.46 -11.41 -3.21
CA LEU A 78 3.33 -11.23 -2.31
C LEU A 78 2.46 -10.05 -2.78
N LEU A 79 3.08 -8.92 -3.11
CA LEU A 79 2.34 -7.75 -3.55
C LEU A 79 1.58 -8.01 -4.86
N GLN A 80 2.21 -8.67 -5.84
CA GLN A 80 1.56 -9.04 -7.10
C GLN A 80 0.27 -9.84 -6.84
N GLN A 81 0.36 -10.90 -6.03
CA GLN A 81 -0.80 -11.72 -5.69
C GLN A 81 -1.93 -10.88 -5.07
N LYS A 82 -1.59 -10.00 -4.12
CA LYS A 82 -2.59 -9.13 -3.48
C LYS A 82 -3.20 -8.12 -4.46
N VAL A 83 -2.42 -7.56 -5.38
CA VAL A 83 -2.93 -6.65 -6.42
C VAL A 83 -3.90 -7.36 -7.34
N GLU A 84 -3.56 -8.57 -7.80
CA GLU A 84 -4.43 -9.40 -8.63
C GLU A 84 -5.77 -9.73 -7.92
N GLU A 85 -5.73 -10.04 -6.61
CA GLU A 85 -6.92 -10.35 -5.80
C GLU A 85 -7.92 -9.18 -5.63
N VAL A 86 -7.44 -7.94 -5.67
CA VAL A 86 -8.27 -6.74 -5.44
C VAL A 86 -8.60 -5.99 -6.72
N ARG A 87 -7.83 -6.17 -7.79
CA ARG A 87 -7.98 -5.47 -9.08
C ARG A 87 -9.42 -5.52 -9.60
N GLU A 88 -10.06 -6.68 -9.57
CA GLU A 88 -11.44 -6.86 -10.07
C GLU A 88 -12.51 -6.22 -9.18
N LYS A 89 -12.15 -5.90 -7.93
CA LYS A 89 -13.06 -5.31 -6.93
C LYS A 89 -12.98 -3.79 -6.89
N GLN A 90 -11.95 -3.21 -7.52
CA GLN A 90 -11.76 -1.77 -7.55
C GLN A 90 -12.74 -1.09 -8.49
N ARG A 91 -13.13 0.14 -8.16
CA ARG A 91 -13.94 1.01 -9.01
C ARG A 91 -13.17 1.41 -10.27
N ASN A 92 -11.86 1.63 -10.13
CA ASN A 92 -10.96 1.90 -11.24
C ASN A 92 -9.67 1.08 -11.11
N SER A 93 -9.46 0.13 -12.03
CA SER A 93 -8.27 -0.74 -12.00
C SER A 93 -6.99 -0.08 -12.51
N ALA A 94 -7.02 1.16 -13.01
CA ALA A 94 -5.88 1.78 -13.70
C ALA A 94 -4.60 1.81 -12.85
N TYR A 95 -4.71 2.11 -11.55
CA TYR A 95 -3.54 2.10 -10.66
C TYR A 95 -3.09 0.69 -10.25
N CYS A 96 -4.01 -0.28 -10.16
CA CYS A 96 -3.62 -1.68 -10.06
C CYS A 96 -2.86 -2.14 -11.30
N ASP A 97 -3.35 -1.79 -12.49
CA ASP A 97 -2.70 -2.12 -13.77
C ASP A 97 -1.31 -1.50 -13.87
N GLN A 98 -1.18 -0.24 -13.48
CA GLN A 98 0.11 0.44 -13.43
C GLN A 98 1.07 -0.20 -12.41
N LEU A 99 0.57 -0.63 -11.26
CA LEU A 99 1.37 -1.30 -10.25
C LEU A 99 1.83 -2.70 -10.72
N LEU A 100 0.94 -3.47 -11.36
CA LEU A 100 1.30 -4.77 -11.96
C LEU A 100 2.36 -4.60 -13.04
N GLN A 101 2.19 -3.62 -13.94
CA GLN A 101 3.17 -3.33 -14.98
C GLN A 101 4.54 -2.98 -14.38
N TYR A 102 4.56 -2.19 -13.31
CA TYR A 102 5.79 -1.89 -12.60
C TYR A 102 6.43 -3.14 -11.99
N ILE A 103 5.64 -3.96 -11.31
CA ILE A 103 6.10 -5.22 -10.70
C ILE A 103 6.65 -6.20 -11.74
N HIS A 104 6.08 -6.25 -12.95
CA HIS A 104 6.61 -7.10 -14.03
C HIS A 104 7.89 -6.56 -14.68
N SER A 105 8.26 -5.31 -14.38
CA SER A 105 9.44 -4.65 -14.94
C SER A 105 10.67 -4.66 -14.01
N ILE A 106 10.49 -5.05 -12.74
CA ILE A 106 11.57 -5.21 -11.76
C ILE A 106 12.17 -6.62 -11.82
#